data_AF-A0A2M8B144-F1
#
_entry.id   AF-A0A2M8B144-F1
#
_cell.length_a   1.000
_cell.length_b   1.000
_cell.length_c   1.000
_cell.angle_alpha   90.00
_cell.angle_beta   90.00
_cell.angle_gamma   90.00
#
_symmetry.space_group_name_H-M   'P 1'
#
loop_
_entity.id
_entity.type
_entity.pdbx_description
1 polymer ?
#
loop_
_entity_poly.entity_id
_entity_poly.type
_entity_poly.pdbx_seq_one_letter_code
_entity_poly.pdbx_strand_id
1 'polypeptide(L)'
;MRAAIVVTVLAALALAFVSVSGNCHARWEGVDETVVKKFATAAGRSPRAPYINTDQGDILLFVFLLAGIAGGFAGGYFFRELFPRKGRSEKVKELRVRQ
;
A
#
# COMPACT_ATOMS: atom_id res chain seq x y z
N MET A 1 0.35 33.74 4.49
CA MET A 1 -0.56 32.88 5.28
C MET A 1 -0.65 31.45 4.73
N ARG A 2 -0.98 31.22 3.45
CA ARG A 2 -1.08 29.85 2.87
C ARG A 2 0.23 29.05 2.93
N ALA A 3 1.36 29.68 2.61
CA ALA A 3 2.67 29.02 2.66
C ALA A 3 3.09 28.61 4.09
N ALA A 4 2.73 29.41 5.10
CA ALA A 4 3.02 29.09 6.50
C ALA A 4 2.26 27.83 6.94
N ILE A 5 0.96 27.72 6.60
CA ILE A 5 0.15 26.54 6.90
C ILE A 5 0.73 25.28 6.27
N VAL A 6 1.16 25.35 5.00
CA VAL A 6 1.77 24.21 4.30
C VAL A 6 3.07 23.76 4.98
N VAL A 7 3.92 24.71 5.39
CA VAL A 7 5.17 24.40 6.10
C VAL A 7 4.90 23.77 7.47
N THR A 8 3.91 24.28 8.22
CA THR A 8 3.54 23.71 9.52
C THR A 8 2.97 22.30 9.40
N VAL A 9 2.15 22.05 8.38
CA VAL A 9 1.60 20.71 8.10
C VAL A 9 2.70 19.72 7.70
N LEU A 10 3.64 20.14 6.84
CA LEU A 10 4.78 19.30 6.45
C LEU A 10 5.71 19.00 7.63
N ALA A 11 5.96 19.98 8.49
CA ALA A 11 6.75 19.78 9.71
C ALA A 11 6.07 18.82 10.69
N ALA A 12 4.75 18.92 10.86
CA ALA A 12 3.98 18.01 11.71
C ALA A 12 3.96 16.58 11.17
N LEU A 13 3.84 16.41 9.85
CA LEU A 13 3.92 15.11 9.18
C LEU A 13 5.31 14.47 9.32
N ALA A 14 6.37 15.27 9.14
CA ALA A 14 7.74 14.80 9.31
C ALA A 14 8.01 14.37 10.77
N LEU A 15 7.51 15.13 11.75
CA LEU A 15 7.65 14.80 13.16
C LEU A 15 6.88 13.52 13.53
N ALA A 16 5.65 13.37 13.04
CA ALA A 16 4.86 12.16 13.23
C ALA A 16 5.54 10.92 12.61
N PHE A 17 6.15 11.06 11.44
CA PHE A 17 6.88 9.99 10.77
C PHE A 17 8.13 9.54 11.57
N VAL A 18 8.88 10.50 12.14
CA VAL A 18 10.04 10.21 13.00
C VAL A 18 9.61 9.49 14.29
N SER A 19 8.50 9.92 14.92
CA SER A 19 7.99 9.28 16.14
C SER A 19 7.48 7.85 15.92
N VAL A 20 6.95 7.54 14.73
CA VAL A 20 6.48 6.18 14.38
C VAL A 20 7.65 5.25 14.02
N SER A 21 8.72 5.79 13.42
CA SER A 21 9.86 4.99 12.93
C SER A 21 10.73 4.41 14.06
N GLY A 22 10.65 4.93 15.28
CA GLY A 22 11.48 4.50 16.42
C GLY A 22 11.03 3.22 17.14
N ASN A 23 9.86 2.66 16.81
CA ASN A 23 9.22 1.60 17.60
C ASN A 23 9.19 0.20 16.95
N CYS A 24 10.02 -0.09 15.95
CA CYS A 24 10.02 -1.37 15.25
C CYS A 24 11.23 -2.27 15.60
N HIS A 25 11.38 -2.62 16.88
CA HIS A 25 12.29 -3.69 17.30
C HIS A 25 11.65 -4.70 18.28
N ALA A 26 10.33 -4.82 18.27
CA ALA A 26 9.70 -6.03 18.75
C ALA A 26 9.78 -7.06 17.62
N ARG A 27 10.63 -8.07 17.75
CA ARG A 27 10.62 -9.25 16.87
C ARG A 27 9.30 -9.98 17.14
N TRP A 28 8.31 -9.77 16.29
CA TRP A 28 7.06 -10.53 16.38
C TRP A 28 7.40 -12.00 16.17
N GLU A 29 7.17 -12.83 17.20
CA GLU A 29 7.22 -14.29 17.02
C GLU A 29 6.20 -14.67 15.95
N GLY A 30 6.63 -15.47 14.98
CA GLY A 30 5.77 -15.89 13.88
C GLY A 30 4.55 -16.63 14.41
N VAL A 31 3.38 -16.37 13.82
CA VAL A 31 2.14 -17.11 14.11
C VAL A 31 2.35 -18.63 13.96
N ASP A 32 3.25 -19.03 13.07
CA ASP A 32 3.66 -20.43 12.84
C ASP A 32 4.28 -21.09 14.10
N GLU A 33 5.12 -20.36 14.82
CA GLU A 33 5.81 -20.88 16.01
C GLU A 33 4.83 -21.09 17.19
N THR A 34 3.86 -20.20 17.34
CA THR A 34 2.94 -20.17 18.49
C THR A 34 1.70 -21.05 18.31
N VAL A 35 1.21 -21.17 17.06
CA VAL A 35 -0.05 -21.87 16.74
C VAL A 35 0.21 -23.15 15.97
N VAL A 36 0.94 -23.10 14.86
CA VAL A 36 1.03 -24.23 13.92
C VAL A 36 1.83 -25.38 14.51
N LYS A 37 2.88 -25.10 15.29
CA LYS A 37 3.68 -26.14 15.97
C LYS A 37 2.84 -27.03 16.90
N LYS A 38 1.84 -26.47 17.59
CA LYS A 38 0.96 -27.22 18.51
C LYS A 38 0.05 -28.20 17.74
N PHE A 39 -0.50 -27.75 16.61
CA PHE A 39 -1.36 -28.58 15.76
C PHE A 39 -0.57 -29.61 14.93
N ALA A 40 0.62 -29.25 14.43
CA ALA A 40 1.49 -30.16 13.68
C ALA A 40 1.99 -31.34 14.54
N THR A 41 2.33 -31.06 15.80
CA THR A 41 2.72 -32.08 16.79
C THR A 41 1.55 -33.00 17.14
N ALA A 42 0.34 -32.45 17.31
CA ALA A 42 -0.87 -33.23 17.53
C ALA A 42 -1.26 -34.11 16.33
N ALA A 43 -0.88 -33.71 15.11
CA ALA A 43 -1.12 -34.44 13.87
C ALA A 43 0.04 -35.39 13.47
N GLY A 44 1.06 -35.58 14.32
CA GLY A 44 2.17 -36.52 14.09
C GLY A 44 3.10 -36.15 12.92
N ARG A 45 3.05 -34.91 12.42
CA ARG A 45 3.94 -34.43 11.35
C ARG A 45 5.04 -33.58 11.97
N SER A 46 6.29 -33.99 11.81
CA SER A 46 7.44 -33.18 12.23
C SER A 46 7.42 -31.82 11.50
N PRO A 47 7.66 -30.70 12.20
CA PRO A 47 7.68 -29.37 11.60
C PRO A 47 8.73 -29.35 10.48
N ARG A 48 8.29 -29.10 9.25
CA ARG A 48 9.18 -28.94 8.10
C ARG A 48 9.47 -27.44 7.95
N ALA A 49 10.72 -27.09 7.70
CA ALA A 49 11.08 -25.72 7.38
C ALA A 49 10.30 -25.24 6.13
N PRO A 50 9.80 -23.99 6.12
CA PRO A 50 9.13 -23.42 4.95
C PRO A 50 10.05 -23.50 3.73
N TYR A 51 9.52 -23.96 2.59
CA TYR A 51 10.28 -24.00 1.34
C TYR A 51 10.62 -22.60 0.81
N ILE A 52 9.83 -21.60 1.19
CA ILE A 52 10.02 -20.19 0.84
C ILE A 52 9.89 -19.42 2.16
N ASN A 53 11.00 -18.89 2.66
CA ASN A 53 11.01 -18.07 3.87
C ASN A 53 10.56 -16.64 3.52
N THR A 54 9.24 -16.42 3.43
CA THR A 54 8.66 -15.07 3.29
C THR A 54 8.84 -14.21 4.54
N ASP A 55 9.16 -14.83 5.67
CA ASP A 55 9.19 -14.19 6.98
C ASP A 55 10.58 -13.60 7.33
N GLN A 56 11.62 -14.00 6.59
CA GLN A 56 13.01 -13.61 6.85
C GLN A 56 13.60 -12.63 5.82
N GLY A 57 12.80 -12.10 4.89
CA GLY A 57 13.33 -11.26 3.82
C GLY A 57 12.32 -10.37 3.14
N ASP A 58 12.84 -9.25 2.65
CA ASP A 58 12.20 -8.15 1.92
C ASP A 58 11.57 -8.58 0.57
N ILE A 59 11.39 -9.87 0.28
CA ILE A 59 10.88 -10.34 -1.01
C ILE A 59 9.40 -9.96 -1.15
N LEU A 60 8.61 -10.15 -0.09
CA LEU A 60 7.20 -9.78 -0.10
C LEU A 60 7.05 -8.26 -0.28
N LEU A 61 7.87 -7.47 0.44
CA LEU A 61 7.86 -6.02 0.37
C LEU A 61 8.40 -5.51 -0.98
N PHE A 62 9.38 -6.18 -1.57
CA PHE A 62 9.88 -5.92 -2.92
C PHE A 62 8.82 -6.18 -4.01
N VAL A 63 8.11 -7.31 -3.95
CA VAL A 63 7.01 -7.61 -4.88
C VAL A 63 5.87 -6.62 -4.69
N PHE A 64 5.55 -6.27 -3.44
CA PHE A 64 4.55 -5.26 -3.14
C PHE A 64 4.92 -3.89 -3.71
N LEU A 65 6.19 -3.49 -3.58
CA LEU A 65 6.72 -2.26 -4.19
C LEU A 65 6.58 -2.29 -5.72
N LEU A 66 6.98 -3.38 -6.37
CA LEU A 66 6.85 -3.54 -7.82
C LEU A 66 5.39 -3.46 -8.28
N ALA A 67 4.48 -4.13 -7.57
CA ALA A 67 3.05 -4.07 -7.85
C ALA A 67 2.49 -2.65 -7.64
N GLY A 68 2.92 -1.96 -6.58
CA GLY A 68 2.54 -0.57 -6.31
C GLY A 68 3.04 0.39 -7.39
N ILE A 69 4.27 0.23 -7.87
CA ILE A 69 4.81 1.00 -9.00
C ILE A 69 3.96 0.73 -10.25
N ALA A 70 3.78 -0.53 -10.63
CA ALA A 70 3.01 -0.89 -11.82
C ALA A 70 1.56 -0.38 -11.76
N GLY A 71 0.89 -0.56 -10.62
CA GLY A 71 -0.47 -0.08 -10.38
C GLY A 71 -0.58 1.45 -10.35
N GLY A 72 0.39 2.14 -9.74
CA GLY A 72 0.46 3.60 -9.72
C GLY A 72 0.67 4.19 -11.11
N PHE A 73 1.56 3.59 -11.92
CA PHE A 73 1.78 3.99 -13.31
C PHE A 73 0.55 3.72 -14.18
N ALA A 74 -0.06 2.53 -14.07
CA ALA A 74 -1.27 2.20 -14.82
C ALA A 74 -2.43 3.14 -14.44
N GLY A 75 -2.71 3.31 -13.16
CA GLY A 75 -3.75 4.22 -12.66
C GLY A 75 -3.50 5.67 -13.06
N GLY A 76 -2.24 6.12 -13.02
CA GLY A 76 -1.83 7.45 -13.47
C GLY A 76 -2.00 7.65 -14.99
N TYR A 77 -1.66 6.65 -15.80
CA TYR A 77 -1.82 6.70 -17.26
C TYR A 77 -3.31 6.77 -17.66
N PHE A 78 -4.15 5.93 -17.06
CA PHE A 78 -5.59 5.88 -17.32
C PHE A 78 -6.39 6.92 -16.53
N PHE A 79 -5.74 7.79 -15.75
CA PHE A 79 -6.39 8.79 -14.90
C PHE A 79 -7.39 9.68 -15.67
N ARG A 80 -7.04 10.05 -16.90
CA ARG A 80 -7.89 10.93 -17.75
C ARG A 80 -9.11 10.22 -18.33
N GLU A 81 -9.05 8.89 -18.44
CA GLU A 81 -10.13 8.05 -18.94
C GLU A 81 -11.07 7.61 -17.80
N LEU A 82 -10.51 7.39 -16.61
CA LEU A 82 -11.26 7.15 -15.38
C LEU A 82 -11.98 8.41 -14.87
N PHE A 83 -11.38 9.60 -15.06
CA PHE A 83 -11.95 10.88 -14.65
C PHE A 83 -12.08 11.86 -15.83
N PRO A 84 -12.99 11.58 -16.79
CA PRO A 84 -13.21 12.48 -17.90
C PRO A 84 -13.73 13.83 -17.38
N ARG A 85 -13.14 14.93 -17.85
CA ARG A 85 -13.58 16.29 -17.48
C ARG A 85 -15.05 16.48 -17.85
N LYS A 86 -15.90 16.62 -16.83
CA LYS A 86 -17.37 16.79 -16.92
C LYS A 86 -17.82 17.89 -17.90
N GLY A 87 -16.97 18.88 -18.17
CA GLY A 87 -17.30 20.04 -19.03
C GLY A 87 -17.31 19.82 -20.55
N ARG A 88 -16.83 18.70 -21.09
CA ARG A 88 -16.82 18.48 -22.56
C ARG A 88 -18.09 17.78 -23.08
N SER A 89 -18.69 16.91 -22.26
CA SER A 89 -19.89 16.14 -22.66
C SER A 89 -21.16 17.00 -22.66
N GLU A 90 -21.30 17.94 -21.71
CA GLU A 90 -22.46 18.84 -21.67
C GLU A 90 -22.46 19.86 -22.81
N LYS A 91 -21.34 20.52 -23.11
CA LYS A 91 -21.26 21.46 -24.25
C LYS A 91 -21.59 20.79 -25.59
N VAL A 92 -21.19 19.53 -25.79
CA VAL A 92 -21.47 18.80 -27.04
C VAL A 92 -22.96 18.41 -27.14
N LYS A 93 -23.62 18.09 -26.02
CA LYS A 93 -25.07 17.86 -25.99
C LYS A 93 -25.85 19.15 -26.22
N GLU A 94 -25.43 20.26 -25.59
CA GLU A 94 -26.12 21.54 -25.69
C GLU A 94 -26.00 22.17 -27.09
N LEU A 95 -24.85 22.01 -27.75
CA LEU A 95 -24.66 22.45 -29.14
C LEU A 95 -25.44 21.60 -30.16
N ARG A 96 -25.70 20.32 -29.87
CA ARG A 96 -26.51 19.44 -30.73
C ARG A 96 -28.02 19.67 -30.57
N VAL A 97 -28.47 20.19 -29.43
CA VAL A 97 -29.88 20.52 -29.17
C VAL A 97 -30.28 21.88 -29.77
N ARG A 98 -29.30 22.75 -30.08
CA ARG A 98 -29.53 24.08 -30.67
C ARG A 98 -29.40 24.14 -32.21
N GLN A 99 -29.08 23.04 -32.87
CA GLN A 99 -29.04 22.91 -34.34
C GLN A 99 -30.24 22.09 -34.80
#